data_AF-A0A6A4Y4E5-F1
#
_entry.id   AF-A0A6A4Y4E5-F1
#
_cell.length_a   1.000
_cell.length_b   1.000
_cell.length_c   1.000
_cell.angle_alpha   90.00
_cell.angle_beta   90.00
_cell.angle_gamma   90.00
#
_symmetry.space_group_name_H-M   'P 1'
#
loop_
_entity.id
_entity.type
_entity.pdbx_description
1 polymer ?
#
loop_
_entity_poly.entity_id
_entity_poly.type
_entity_poly.pdbx_seq_one_letter_code
_entity_poly.pdbx_strand_id
1 'polypeptide(L)'
;TPSPTPKSTPSPTPKPTPSATPEPTPSPTPKSTPSPTPKPTPSPTPEPTPSPTPKPTPSPTPEPTPSPTPKPTPSPTPEPTPSPTPKPTPSPTPQPSQSSAMKPTNITVVSMPAKVDFAFYVLSQTWQPSFCKTSNFPGCANPTDYMKSHFTIHGLWPNYINNFPADCTNQVLSDDDVKSASEFADVKTYWPDVKTGGIQFVKNEWSKHGTCSGLTAPADYVKATMATHLYMPTNAIISGNLGSSVHAKDIRAAYGTDYVSLICKGADLSEVRTCYSTDLKYQIPCPAYVLGQDSCGSKTVKINSFK
;
A
#
# COMPACT_ATOMS: atom_id res chain seq x y z
N THR A 1 81.68 -50.58 -30.11
CA THR A 1 82.39 -50.84 -28.82
C THR A 1 81.64 -50.09 -27.74
N PRO A 2 81.26 -50.71 -26.60
CA PRO A 2 79.94 -50.51 -26.03
C PRO A 2 79.74 -49.14 -25.36
N SER A 3 78.53 -48.63 -25.58
CA SER A 3 77.93 -47.44 -24.98
C SER A 3 77.66 -47.67 -23.49
N PRO A 4 78.05 -46.74 -22.59
CA PRO A 4 77.82 -46.91 -21.16
C PRO A 4 76.35 -46.69 -20.80
N THR A 5 75.76 -47.70 -20.19
CA THR A 5 74.41 -47.70 -19.60
C THR A 5 74.27 -46.58 -18.56
N PRO A 6 73.22 -45.74 -18.60
CA PRO A 6 72.99 -44.73 -17.57
C PRO A 6 72.65 -45.41 -16.24
N LYS A 7 73.48 -45.13 -15.22
CA LYS A 7 73.28 -45.54 -13.83
C LYS A 7 72.04 -44.81 -13.26
N SER A 8 71.05 -45.56 -12.79
CA SER A 8 69.90 -45.03 -12.04
C SER A 8 70.39 -44.34 -10.78
N THR A 9 70.10 -43.03 -10.68
CA THR A 9 70.40 -42.23 -9.49
C THR A 9 69.28 -42.44 -8.48
N PRO A 10 69.57 -42.82 -7.21
CA PRO A 10 68.54 -43.01 -6.20
C PRO A 10 67.88 -41.66 -5.84
N SER A 11 66.55 -41.69 -5.77
CA SER A 11 65.71 -40.56 -5.35
C SER A 11 66.00 -40.17 -3.90
N PRO A 12 66.12 -38.87 -3.57
CA PRO A 12 66.42 -38.43 -2.21
C PRO A 12 65.27 -38.76 -1.24
N THR A 13 65.62 -39.45 -0.16
CA THR A 13 64.72 -39.74 0.97
C THR A 13 64.31 -38.43 1.66
N PRO A 14 63.00 -38.19 1.91
CA PRO A 14 62.56 -36.99 2.62
C PRO A 14 63.13 -36.95 4.04
N LYS A 15 63.81 -35.86 4.38
CA LYS A 15 64.27 -35.56 5.73
C LYS A 15 63.06 -35.32 6.64
N PRO A 16 62.98 -35.90 7.84
CA PRO A 16 61.82 -35.72 8.72
C PRO A 16 61.68 -34.25 9.12
N THR A 17 60.49 -33.71 8.88
CA THR A 17 60.08 -32.37 9.31
C THR A 17 60.02 -32.34 10.85
N PRO A 18 60.63 -31.36 11.52
CA PRO A 18 60.51 -31.22 12.97
C PRO A 18 59.05 -31.01 13.35
N SER A 19 58.53 -31.87 14.22
CA SER A 19 57.22 -31.70 14.85
C SER A 19 57.26 -30.43 15.70
N ALA A 20 56.44 -29.43 15.36
CA ALA A 20 56.32 -28.22 16.16
C ALA A 20 55.79 -28.58 17.55
N THR A 21 56.57 -28.28 18.58
CA THR A 21 56.15 -28.31 19.97
C THR A 21 55.02 -27.29 20.15
N PRO A 22 53.83 -27.68 20.65
CA PRO A 22 52.75 -26.73 20.88
C PRO A 22 53.17 -25.71 21.96
N GLU A 23 53.03 -24.42 21.65
CA GLU A 23 53.18 -23.32 22.60
C GLU A 23 52.18 -23.47 23.75
N PRO A 24 52.59 -23.15 25.00
CA PRO A 24 51.70 -23.23 26.14
C PRO A 24 50.56 -22.22 26.00
N THR A 25 49.32 -22.72 26.06
CA THR A 25 48.11 -21.90 26.06
C THR A 25 48.10 -21.02 27.32
N PRO A 26 47.93 -19.69 27.21
CA PRO A 26 47.89 -18.84 28.40
C PRO A 26 46.68 -19.20 29.27
N SER A 27 46.95 -19.37 30.57
CA SER A 27 45.94 -19.64 31.60
C SER A 27 44.95 -18.46 31.68
N PRO A 28 43.62 -18.70 31.76
CA PRO A 28 42.64 -17.63 31.79
C PRO A 28 42.82 -16.78 33.03
N THR A 29 43.04 -15.48 32.84
CA THR A 29 43.08 -14.50 33.91
C THR A 29 41.70 -14.47 34.60
N PRO A 30 41.60 -14.62 35.93
CA PRO A 30 40.33 -14.56 36.63
C PRO A 30 39.69 -13.19 36.40
N LYS A 31 38.55 -13.18 35.70
CA LYS A 31 37.69 -12.00 35.57
C LYS A 31 37.20 -11.62 36.96
N SER A 32 37.49 -10.40 37.39
CA SER A 32 36.94 -9.82 38.60
C SER A 32 35.41 -9.83 38.52
N THR A 33 34.79 -10.62 39.39
CA THR A 33 33.34 -10.63 39.58
C THR A 33 32.93 -9.25 40.11
N PRO A 34 32.08 -8.48 39.40
CA PRO A 34 31.59 -7.23 39.96
C PRO A 34 30.75 -7.54 41.21
N SER A 35 31.07 -6.83 42.30
CA SER A 35 30.32 -6.87 43.55
C SER A 35 28.84 -6.53 43.28
N PRO A 36 27.87 -7.24 43.89
CA PRO A 36 26.46 -7.02 43.63
C PRO A 36 26.09 -5.57 43.95
N THR A 37 25.63 -4.84 42.93
CA THR A 37 25.09 -3.50 43.11
C THR A 37 23.83 -3.61 43.98
N PRO A 38 23.72 -2.85 45.07
CA PRO A 38 22.53 -2.91 45.92
C PRO A 38 21.28 -2.58 45.11
N LYS A 39 20.28 -3.46 45.20
CA LYS A 39 18.97 -3.29 44.57
C LYS A 39 18.37 -1.95 45.02
N PRO A 40 17.92 -1.08 44.10
CA PRO A 40 17.32 0.19 44.48
C PRO A 40 16.12 -0.06 45.38
N THR A 41 16.13 0.57 46.55
CA THR A 41 15.00 0.62 47.47
C THR A 41 13.83 1.28 46.75
N PRO A 42 12.64 0.65 46.68
CA PRO A 42 11.50 1.27 46.05
C PRO A 42 11.18 2.59 46.77
N SER A 43 11.15 3.67 45.99
CA SER A 43 10.70 4.99 46.46
C SER A 43 9.27 4.85 47.01
N PRO A 44 8.94 5.51 48.14
CA PRO A 44 7.59 5.45 48.69
C PRO A 44 6.56 5.85 47.63
N THR A 45 5.55 5.00 47.47
CA THR A 45 4.38 5.30 46.66
C THR A 45 3.72 6.57 47.21
N PRO A 46 3.53 7.62 46.41
CA PRO A 46 2.80 8.80 46.85
C PRO A 46 1.40 8.39 47.34
N GLU A 47 1.01 8.85 48.52
CA GLU A 47 -0.36 8.67 49.01
C GLU A 47 -1.36 9.24 47.99
N PRO A 48 -2.50 8.57 47.79
CA PRO A 48 -3.52 9.04 46.86
C PRO A 48 -3.99 10.43 47.29
N THR A 49 -3.79 11.40 46.40
CA THR A 49 -4.31 12.75 46.58
C THR A 49 -5.83 12.65 46.64
N PRO A 50 -6.51 13.19 47.67
CA PRO A 50 -7.96 13.11 47.77
C PRO A 50 -8.60 13.72 46.52
N SER A 51 -9.56 12.97 45.95
CA SER A 51 -10.32 13.39 44.79
C SER A 51 -10.99 14.75 45.07
N PRO A 52 -10.91 15.72 44.15
CA PRO A 52 -11.54 17.02 44.36
C PRO A 52 -13.04 16.84 44.54
N THR A 53 -13.55 17.37 45.66
CA THR A 53 -14.98 17.38 45.97
C THR A 53 -15.73 18.05 44.81
N PRO A 54 -16.73 17.39 44.20
CA PRO A 54 -17.48 17.98 43.10
C PRO A 54 -18.12 19.29 43.57
N LYS A 55 -17.83 20.37 42.84
CA LYS A 55 -18.42 21.69 43.05
C LYS A 55 -19.94 21.56 42.94
N PRO A 56 -20.73 22.16 43.85
CA PRO A 56 -22.19 22.05 43.83
C PRO A 56 -22.74 22.46 42.46
N THR A 57 -23.53 21.57 41.88
CA THR A 57 -24.25 21.79 40.63
C THR A 57 -25.21 22.96 40.84
N PRO A 58 -25.13 24.04 40.05
CA PRO A 58 -26.09 25.13 40.15
C PRO A 58 -27.50 24.60 39.90
N SER A 59 -28.45 25.00 40.76
CA SER A 59 -29.87 24.67 40.66
C SER A 59 -30.40 25.04 39.27
N PRO A 60 -31.27 24.20 38.65
CA PRO A 60 -31.80 24.48 37.33
C PRO A 60 -32.51 25.84 37.31
N THR A 61 -32.09 26.68 36.36
CA THR A 61 -32.79 27.92 36.02
C THR A 61 -34.21 27.57 35.56
N PRO A 62 -35.27 28.22 36.09
CA PRO A 62 -36.63 27.99 35.64
C PRO A 62 -36.76 28.17 34.13
N GLU A 63 -37.44 27.22 33.49
CA GLU A 63 -37.72 27.20 32.07
C GLU A 63 -38.54 28.46 31.67
N PRO A 64 -38.15 29.19 30.62
CA PRO A 64 -38.87 30.40 30.22
C PRO A 64 -40.29 30.03 29.74
N THR A 65 -41.29 30.65 30.38
CA THR A 65 -42.70 30.57 30.00
C THR A 65 -42.86 30.93 28.52
N PRO A 66 -43.48 30.08 27.68
CA PRO A 66 -43.67 30.39 26.27
C PRO A 66 -44.57 31.62 26.11
N SER A 67 -44.08 32.60 25.35
CA SER A 67 -44.82 33.81 24.95
C SER A 67 -46.01 33.44 24.07
N PRO A 68 -47.18 34.10 24.21
CA PRO A 68 -48.37 33.78 23.43
C PRO A 68 -48.12 33.89 21.93
N THR A 69 -48.52 32.84 21.21
CA THR A 69 -48.40 32.72 19.76
C THR A 69 -49.26 33.80 19.08
N PRO A 70 -48.70 34.64 18.19
CA PRO A 70 -49.49 35.61 17.42
C PRO A 70 -50.51 34.90 16.52
N LYS A 71 -51.73 35.42 16.49
CA LYS A 71 -52.82 34.95 15.63
C LYS A 71 -52.42 35.09 14.15
N PRO A 72 -52.66 34.07 13.29
CA PRO A 72 -52.23 34.11 11.91
C PRO A 72 -52.89 35.24 11.13
N THR A 73 -52.06 36.05 10.49
CA THR A 73 -52.45 37.06 9.50
C THR A 73 -52.96 36.36 8.24
N PRO A 74 -54.09 36.79 7.64
CA PRO A 74 -54.60 36.17 6.42
C PRO A 74 -53.59 36.30 5.27
N SER A 75 -53.41 35.18 4.54
CA SER A 75 -52.50 35.05 3.40
C SER A 75 -52.92 35.96 2.25
N PRO A 76 -51.99 36.66 1.59
CA PRO A 76 -52.31 37.40 0.37
C PRO A 76 -52.72 36.44 -0.75
N THR A 77 -53.72 36.86 -1.51
CA THR A 77 -54.21 36.22 -2.73
C THR A 77 -53.10 36.20 -3.80
N PRO A 78 -52.77 35.06 -4.43
CA PRO A 78 -51.75 35.02 -5.48
C PRO A 78 -52.19 35.81 -6.72
N GLU A 79 -51.31 36.65 -7.24
CA GLU A 79 -51.44 37.23 -8.57
C GLU A 79 -51.35 36.14 -9.66
N PRO A 80 -52.05 36.32 -10.80
CA PRO A 80 -52.04 35.36 -11.89
C PRO A 80 -50.65 35.23 -12.52
N THR A 81 -50.15 34.00 -12.57
CA THR A 81 -48.86 33.63 -13.14
C THR A 81 -48.89 33.78 -14.67
N PRO A 82 -47.95 34.48 -15.31
CA PRO A 82 -47.87 34.50 -16.77
C PRO A 82 -47.55 33.12 -17.34
N SER A 83 -48.17 32.81 -18.47
CA SER A 83 -48.04 31.55 -19.21
C SER A 83 -46.58 31.22 -19.56
N PRO A 84 -46.13 29.96 -19.40
CA PRO A 84 -44.72 29.60 -19.59
C PRO A 84 -44.31 29.72 -21.07
N THR A 85 -43.28 30.52 -21.31
CA THR A 85 -42.53 30.50 -22.56
C THR A 85 -41.88 29.12 -22.74
N PRO A 86 -41.98 28.48 -23.92
CA PRO A 86 -41.37 27.18 -24.16
C PRO A 86 -39.84 27.27 -23.98
N LYS A 87 -39.33 26.47 -23.05
CA LYS A 87 -37.90 26.32 -22.78
C LYS A 87 -37.20 25.71 -24.00
N PRO A 88 -36.05 26.23 -24.45
CA PRO A 88 -35.29 25.61 -25.53
C PRO A 88 -34.91 24.18 -25.14
N THR A 89 -35.20 23.25 -26.03
CA THR A 89 -34.84 21.84 -25.94
C THR A 89 -33.32 21.72 -25.70
N PRO A 90 -32.86 21.12 -24.59
CA PRO A 90 -31.44 20.84 -24.44
C PRO A 90 -31.02 19.87 -25.56
N SER A 91 -30.03 20.30 -26.34
CA SER A 91 -29.27 19.43 -27.24
C SER A 91 -28.81 18.19 -26.47
N PRO A 92 -28.86 16.98 -27.06
CA PRO A 92 -28.45 15.76 -26.37
C PRO A 92 -27.01 15.94 -25.86
N THR A 93 -26.89 16.02 -24.55
CA THR A 93 -25.61 15.87 -23.88
C THR A 93 -25.08 14.49 -24.29
N PRO A 94 -23.84 14.36 -24.81
CA PRO A 94 -23.28 13.05 -25.08
C PRO A 94 -23.32 12.28 -23.77
N GLN A 95 -24.18 11.26 -23.74
CA GLN A 95 -24.22 10.26 -22.69
C GLN A 95 -22.77 9.77 -22.55
N PRO A 96 -22.14 9.81 -21.36
CA PRO A 96 -20.87 9.14 -21.18
C PRO A 96 -21.12 7.72 -21.64
N SER A 97 -20.35 7.31 -22.66
CA SER A 97 -20.30 5.94 -23.10
C SER A 97 -20.03 5.14 -21.85
N GLN A 98 -21.08 4.54 -21.29
CA GLN A 98 -20.92 3.43 -20.40
C GLN A 98 -20.29 2.38 -21.29
N SER A 99 -18.96 2.36 -21.27
CA SER A 99 -18.21 1.17 -21.52
C SER A 99 -18.80 0.14 -20.57
N SER A 100 -19.78 -0.59 -21.10
CA SER A 100 -20.20 -1.89 -20.62
C SER A 100 -19.04 -2.84 -20.91
N ALA A 101 -17.86 -2.55 -20.36
CA ALA A 101 -16.81 -3.49 -20.12
C ALA A 101 -17.01 -3.91 -18.66
N MET A 102 -17.99 -4.80 -18.48
CA MET A 102 -17.94 -5.92 -17.56
C MET A 102 -17.15 -5.61 -16.28
N LYS A 103 -17.81 -5.07 -15.24
CA LYS A 103 -17.29 -5.18 -13.87
C LYS A 103 -17.11 -6.69 -13.64
N PRO A 104 -15.88 -7.24 -13.62
CA PRO A 104 -15.73 -8.68 -13.54
C PRO A 104 -16.28 -9.09 -12.18
N THR A 105 -17.35 -9.86 -12.10
CA THR A 105 -17.92 -10.24 -10.80
C THR A 105 -16.97 -11.11 -10.00
N ASN A 106 -15.95 -11.69 -10.66
CA ASN A 106 -14.79 -12.34 -10.06
C ASN A 106 -13.50 -11.92 -10.79
N ILE A 107 -12.41 -11.70 -10.07
CA ILE A 107 -11.04 -11.54 -10.62
C ILE A 107 -10.48 -12.92 -11.01
N THR A 108 -11.21 -13.73 -11.79
CA THR A 108 -10.76 -15.08 -12.14
C THR A 108 -9.93 -15.04 -13.41
N VAL A 109 -8.63 -14.80 -13.26
CA VAL A 109 -7.69 -14.74 -14.41
C VAL A 109 -6.59 -15.81 -14.32
N VAL A 110 -6.36 -16.39 -13.13
CA VAL A 110 -5.30 -17.38 -12.90
C VAL A 110 -5.76 -18.45 -11.91
N SER A 111 -5.34 -19.70 -12.13
CA SER A 111 -5.52 -20.80 -11.18
C SER A 111 -4.61 -20.62 -9.96
N MET A 112 -5.19 -20.27 -8.81
CA MET A 112 -4.48 -20.20 -7.54
C MET A 112 -4.25 -21.59 -6.94
N PRO A 113 -3.15 -21.82 -6.20
CA PRO A 113 -2.95 -23.07 -5.47
C PRO A 113 -4.01 -23.23 -4.36
N ALA A 114 -4.37 -24.47 -4.04
CA ALA A 114 -5.41 -24.79 -3.06
C ALA A 114 -5.03 -24.41 -1.60
N LYS A 115 -3.75 -24.16 -1.33
CA LYS A 115 -3.24 -23.72 -0.03
C LYS A 115 -2.10 -22.74 -0.21
N VAL A 116 -2.20 -21.59 0.45
CA VAL A 116 -1.15 -20.58 0.53
C VAL A 116 -0.81 -20.30 2.00
N ASP A 117 0.42 -19.85 2.25
CA ASP A 117 0.89 -19.48 3.58
C ASP A 117 0.90 -17.95 3.74
N PHE A 118 -0.27 -17.33 3.54
CA PHE A 118 -0.59 -15.94 3.86
C PHE A 118 -2.11 -15.81 3.96
N ALA A 119 -2.61 -14.72 4.54
CA ALA A 119 -4.02 -14.56 4.90
C ALA A 119 -4.84 -13.78 3.86
N PHE A 120 -4.23 -12.84 3.13
CA PHE A 120 -4.90 -12.01 2.14
C PHE A 120 -3.89 -11.30 1.23
N TYR A 121 -4.35 -10.64 0.17
CA TYR A 121 -3.52 -9.71 -0.61
C TYR A 121 -3.88 -8.27 -0.33
N VAL A 122 -2.90 -7.38 -0.40
CA VAL A 122 -3.07 -5.92 -0.49
C VAL A 122 -2.72 -5.47 -1.90
N LEU A 123 -3.68 -4.88 -2.61
CA LEU A 123 -3.34 -4.07 -3.80
C LEU A 123 -2.99 -2.66 -3.32
N SER A 124 -1.75 -2.24 -3.53
CA SER A 124 -1.32 -0.85 -3.33
C SER A 124 -1.26 -0.13 -4.67
N GLN A 125 -1.95 1.01 -4.75
CA GLN A 125 -2.00 1.82 -5.96
C GLN A 125 -1.49 3.23 -5.66
N THR A 126 -0.59 3.75 -6.50
CA THR A 126 0.09 5.05 -6.34
C THR A 126 -0.62 6.15 -7.12
N TRP A 127 -0.84 7.29 -6.46
CA TRP A 127 -1.28 8.53 -7.11
C TRP A 127 -0.06 9.27 -7.65
N GLN A 128 0.22 9.07 -8.94
CA GLN A 128 1.44 9.56 -9.58
C GLN A 128 1.65 11.07 -9.52
N PRO A 129 0.62 11.93 -9.63
CA PRO A 129 0.80 13.36 -9.45
C PRO A 129 1.43 13.75 -8.11
N SER A 130 1.08 13.06 -7.02
CA SER A 130 1.67 13.31 -5.70
C SER A 130 3.10 12.77 -5.61
N PHE A 131 3.36 11.58 -6.16
CA PHE A 131 4.70 11.01 -6.21
C PHE A 131 5.66 11.92 -6.98
N CYS A 132 5.22 12.43 -8.14
CA CYS A 132 6.01 13.26 -9.03
C CYS A 132 6.17 14.72 -8.58
N LYS A 133 5.42 15.18 -7.57
CA LYS A 133 5.45 16.58 -7.09
C LYS A 133 6.84 17.09 -6.71
N THR A 134 7.68 16.21 -6.18
CA THR A 134 9.04 16.54 -5.71
C THR A 134 10.15 15.81 -6.45
N SER A 135 9.83 15.14 -7.56
CA SER A 135 10.76 14.23 -8.23
C SER A 135 10.93 14.59 -9.70
N ASN A 136 12.18 14.61 -10.17
CA ASN A 136 12.52 14.94 -11.55
C ASN A 136 12.82 13.69 -12.39
N PHE A 137 12.04 12.63 -12.21
CA PHE A 137 12.21 11.39 -12.95
C PHE A 137 11.64 11.51 -14.39
N PRO A 138 12.17 10.75 -15.37
CA PRO A 138 11.71 10.82 -16.76
C PRO A 138 10.19 10.66 -16.93
N GLY A 139 9.57 9.71 -16.21
CA GLY A 139 8.12 9.50 -16.26
C GLY A 139 7.31 10.60 -15.57
N CYS A 140 7.93 11.36 -14.67
CA CYS A 140 7.31 12.54 -14.06
C CYS A 140 7.38 13.77 -14.96
N ALA A 141 8.43 13.90 -15.77
CA ALA A 141 8.58 14.98 -16.75
C ALA A 141 7.61 14.82 -17.94
N ASN A 142 7.32 13.58 -18.33
CA ASN A 142 6.41 13.27 -19.44
C ASN A 142 5.37 12.23 -18.99
N PRO A 143 4.38 12.62 -18.17
CA PRO A 143 3.37 11.69 -17.67
C PRO A 143 2.43 11.24 -18.78
N THR A 144 2.08 9.95 -18.79
CA THR A 144 1.06 9.41 -19.70
C THR A 144 -0.32 9.96 -19.35
N ASP A 145 -1.26 9.91 -20.31
CA ASP A 145 -2.63 10.35 -20.05
C ASP A 145 -3.32 9.54 -18.95
N TYR A 146 -2.97 8.25 -18.82
CA TYR A 146 -3.47 7.40 -17.75
C TYR A 146 -3.05 7.94 -16.37
N MET A 147 -1.76 8.26 -16.18
CA MET A 147 -1.22 8.76 -14.92
C MET A 147 -1.86 10.10 -14.49
N LYS A 148 -2.40 10.88 -15.43
CA LYS A 148 -2.97 12.21 -15.13
C LYS A 148 -4.28 12.14 -14.35
N SER A 149 -5.01 11.03 -14.45
CA SER A 149 -6.34 10.91 -13.88
C SER A 149 -6.60 9.58 -13.18
N HIS A 150 -5.66 8.63 -13.25
CA HIS A 150 -5.79 7.31 -12.65
C HIS A 150 -4.60 6.99 -11.74
N PHE A 151 -4.91 6.23 -10.68
CA PHE A 151 -3.91 5.48 -9.95
C PHE A 151 -3.20 4.50 -10.86
N THR A 152 -1.93 4.28 -10.56
CA THR A 152 -1.14 3.19 -11.15
C THR A 152 -0.84 2.15 -10.09
N ILE A 153 -0.49 0.94 -10.51
CA ILE A 153 -0.07 -0.13 -9.62
C ILE A 153 1.24 0.27 -8.94
N HIS A 154 1.28 0.11 -7.61
CA HIS A 154 2.52 -0.02 -6.86
C HIS A 154 2.90 -1.50 -6.79
N GLY A 155 1.98 -2.34 -6.29
CA GLY A 155 2.15 -3.79 -6.27
C GLY A 155 0.98 -4.53 -5.64
N LEU A 156 1.04 -5.86 -5.68
CA LEU A 156 0.08 -6.79 -5.07
C LEU A 156 0.80 -7.63 -4.02
N TRP A 157 0.53 -7.37 -2.74
CA TRP A 157 1.37 -7.87 -1.66
C TRP A 157 0.64 -8.95 -0.87
N PRO A 158 1.18 -10.18 -0.80
CA PRO A 158 0.69 -11.18 0.13
C PRO A 158 0.94 -10.69 1.56
N ASN A 159 -0.05 -10.89 2.44
CA ASN A 159 0.01 -10.42 3.81
C ASN A 159 -0.44 -11.51 4.78
N TYR A 160 0.30 -11.64 5.88
CA TYR A 160 -0.24 -12.21 7.11
C TYR A 160 -1.15 -11.18 7.80
N ILE A 161 -1.88 -11.62 8.83
CA ILE A 161 -2.79 -10.73 9.58
C ILE A 161 -2.08 -9.48 10.13
N ASN A 162 -0.80 -9.60 10.54
CA ASN A 162 -0.07 -8.53 11.24
C ASN A 162 1.28 -8.14 10.59
N ASN A 163 1.65 -8.74 9.45
CA ASN A 163 2.88 -8.43 8.73
C ASN A 163 2.78 -8.93 7.28
N PHE A 164 3.85 -8.86 6.50
CA PHE A 164 3.95 -9.44 5.16
C PHE A 164 5.23 -10.28 5.01
N PRO A 165 5.19 -11.41 4.29
CA PRO A 165 6.39 -12.08 3.83
C PRO A 165 7.10 -11.25 2.75
N ALA A 166 8.42 -11.41 2.64
CA ALA A 166 9.21 -10.78 1.60
C ALA A 166 10.36 -11.69 1.15
N ASP A 167 10.81 -11.51 -0.09
CA ASP A 167 12.01 -12.15 -0.65
C ASP A 167 12.00 -13.69 -0.49
N CYS A 168 10.86 -14.32 -0.77
CA CYS A 168 10.61 -15.73 -0.44
C CYS A 168 11.39 -16.73 -1.31
N THR A 169 11.75 -16.35 -2.53
CA THR A 169 12.57 -17.17 -3.44
C THR A 169 13.49 -16.28 -4.28
N ASN A 170 14.47 -16.90 -4.95
CA ASN A 170 15.35 -16.23 -5.90
C ASN A 170 14.85 -16.33 -7.35
N GLN A 171 13.58 -16.69 -7.57
CA GLN A 171 13.00 -16.76 -8.91
C GLN A 171 13.00 -15.36 -9.54
N VAL A 172 13.46 -15.25 -10.78
CA VAL A 172 13.56 -13.97 -11.48
C VAL A 172 12.38 -13.81 -12.43
N LEU A 173 11.84 -12.59 -12.48
CA LEU A 173 10.87 -12.17 -13.49
C LEU A 173 11.62 -11.62 -14.70
N SER A 174 11.38 -12.24 -15.86
CA SER A 174 12.00 -11.87 -17.13
C SER A 174 11.18 -10.82 -17.89
N ASP A 175 11.77 -10.24 -18.93
CA ASP A 175 11.05 -9.34 -19.84
C ASP A 175 9.93 -10.07 -20.58
N ASP A 176 10.11 -11.37 -20.88
CA ASP A 176 9.12 -12.17 -21.59
C ASP A 176 7.94 -12.59 -20.70
N ASP A 177 8.16 -12.73 -19.38
CA ASP A 177 7.08 -12.87 -18.42
C ASP A 177 6.15 -11.65 -18.42
N VAL A 178 6.72 -10.44 -18.47
CA VAL A 178 5.93 -9.19 -18.54
C VAL A 178 5.19 -9.08 -19.88
N LYS A 179 5.84 -9.40 -21.00
CA LYS A 179 5.21 -9.37 -22.33
C LYS A 179 4.10 -10.41 -22.48
N SER A 180 4.27 -11.60 -21.92
CA SER A 180 3.23 -12.63 -21.95
C SER A 180 2.06 -12.30 -21.01
N ALA A 181 2.28 -11.45 -20.01
CA ALA A 181 1.22 -10.95 -19.14
C ALA A 181 0.40 -9.80 -19.75
N SER A 182 0.88 -9.13 -20.80
CA SER A 182 0.20 -7.99 -21.44
C SER A 182 -0.94 -8.37 -22.39
N GLU A 183 -1.44 -9.60 -22.34
CA GLU A 183 -2.59 -10.08 -23.13
C GLU A 183 -3.85 -9.21 -22.94
N PHE A 184 -3.98 -8.55 -21.79
CA PHE A 184 -5.14 -7.71 -21.47
C PHE A 184 -4.92 -6.22 -21.74
N ALA A 185 -3.69 -5.72 -21.58
CA ALA A 185 -3.25 -4.36 -21.92
C ALA A 185 -1.73 -4.18 -21.67
N ASP A 186 -1.13 -3.10 -22.16
CA ASP A 186 0.29 -2.79 -21.90
C ASP A 186 0.54 -2.53 -20.41
N VAL A 187 1.35 -3.39 -19.78
CA VAL A 187 1.75 -3.30 -18.36
C VAL A 187 2.32 -1.93 -18.03
N LYS A 188 3.07 -1.30 -18.94
CA LYS A 188 3.66 0.03 -18.68
C LYS A 188 2.63 1.14 -18.52
N THR A 189 1.42 0.94 -19.06
CA THR A 189 0.31 1.91 -18.91
C THR A 189 -0.16 1.96 -17.46
N TYR A 190 -0.27 0.79 -16.82
CA TYR A 190 -0.89 0.64 -15.49
C TYR A 190 0.12 0.48 -14.36
N TRP A 191 1.32 -0.02 -14.65
CA TRP A 191 2.42 -0.24 -13.71
C TRP A 191 3.72 0.41 -14.23
N PRO A 192 3.73 1.75 -14.42
CA PRO A 192 4.89 2.43 -14.99
C PRO A 192 6.07 2.44 -14.02
N ASP A 193 7.26 2.12 -14.53
CA ASP A 193 8.51 2.52 -13.89
C ASP A 193 8.80 3.97 -14.23
N VAL A 194 8.28 4.89 -13.42
CA VAL A 194 8.45 6.34 -13.64
C VAL A 194 9.90 6.80 -13.52
N LYS A 195 10.77 6.01 -12.89
CA LYS A 195 12.20 6.33 -12.69
C LYS A 195 13.04 5.98 -13.90
N THR A 196 12.82 4.82 -14.50
CA THR A 196 13.67 4.30 -15.58
C THR A 196 12.98 4.18 -16.93
N GLY A 197 11.64 4.15 -16.97
CA GLY A 197 10.84 3.84 -18.18
C GLY A 197 10.89 2.35 -18.60
N GLY A 198 11.65 1.53 -17.87
CA GLY A 198 11.78 0.09 -18.09
C GLY A 198 10.73 -0.71 -17.31
N ILE A 199 11.12 -1.92 -16.91
CA ILE A 199 10.30 -2.83 -16.09
C ILE A 199 11.00 -3.17 -14.77
N GLN A 200 12.03 -2.40 -14.39
CA GLN A 200 12.81 -2.69 -13.18
C GLN A 200 11.93 -2.60 -11.93
N PHE A 201 10.99 -1.65 -11.90
CA PHE A 201 10.03 -1.56 -10.81
C PHE A 201 9.17 -2.83 -10.67
N VAL A 202 8.63 -3.37 -11.77
CA VAL A 202 7.86 -4.62 -11.76
C VAL A 202 8.73 -5.80 -11.28
N LYS A 203 10.00 -5.86 -11.72
CA LYS A 203 10.97 -6.87 -11.26
C LYS A 203 11.22 -6.80 -9.75
N ASN A 204 11.34 -5.58 -9.21
CA ASN A 204 11.55 -5.38 -7.78
C ASN A 204 10.31 -5.81 -6.96
N GLU A 205 9.12 -5.47 -7.43
CA GLU A 205 7.86 -5.88 -6.80
C GLU A 205 7.66 -7.40 -6.84
N TRP A 206 8.04 -8.04 -7.96
CA TRP A 206 8.09 -9.49 -8.03
C TRP A 206 9.08 -10.09 -7.02
N SER A 207 10.34 -9.64 -7.05
CA SER A 207 11.39 -10.18 -6.17
C SER A 207 10.98 -10.13 -4.70
N LYS A 208 10.46 -8.98 -4.28
CA LYS A 208 10.11 -8.72 -2.89
C LYS A 208 8.78 -9.34 -2.49
N HIS A 209 7.74 -9.27 -3.33
CA HIS A 209 6.38 -9.64 -2.95
C HIS A 209 5.80 -10.79 -3.79
N GLY A 210 6.05 -10.77 -5.09
CA GLY A 210 5.54 -11.79 -6.03
C GLY A 210 6.05 -13.20 -5.74
N THR A 211 7.30 -13.36 -5.31
CA THR A 211 7.88 -14.65 -4.91
C THR A 211 7.17 -15.29 -3.71
N CYS A 212 6.42 -14.50 -2.93
CA CYS A 212 5.64 -14.93 -1.78
C CYS A 212 4.15 -15.15 -2.11
N SER A 213 3.74 -14.93 -3.35
CA SER A 213 2.32 -14.82 -3.72
C SER A 213 1.59 -16.13 -3.87
N GLY A 214 2.28 -17.27 -3.82
CA GLY A 214 1.69 -18.57 -4.17
C GLY A 214 1.46 -18.75 -5.68
N LEU A 215 1.65 -17.70 -6.50
CA LEU A 215 1.69 -17.81 -7.96
C LEU A 215 3.08 -18.27 -8.38
N THR A 216 3.16 -19.47 -8.97
CA THR A 216 4.44 -20.11 -9.29
C THR A 216 5.09 -19.60 -10.56
N ALA A 217 4.29 -19.09 -11.51
CA ALA A 217 4.80 -18.46 -12.72
C ALA A 217 4.89 -16.93 -12.51
N PRO A 218 6.03 -16.28 -12.83
CA PRO A 218 6.15 -14.83 -12.68
C PRO A 218 5.14 -14.05 -13.53
N ALA A 219 4.85 -14.54 -14.74
CA ALA A 219 3.83 -13.96 -15.62
C ALA A 219 2.44 -13.96 -14.97
N ASP A 220 2.09 -15.01 -14.22
CA ASP A 220 0.81 -15.12 -13.53
C ASP A 220 0.63 -14.07 -12.43
N TYR A 221 1.71 -13.73 -11.72
CA TYR A 221 1.68 -12.62 -10.75
C TYR A 221 1.42 -11.27 -11.42
N VAL A 222 2.04 -11.03 -12.58
CA VAL A 222 1.78 -9.81 -13.35
C VAL A 222 0.32 -9.79 -13.84
N LYS A 223 -0.18 -10.90 -14.40
CA LYS A 223 -1.59 -11.02 -14.86
C LYS A 223 -2.57 -10.79 -13.71
N ALA A 224 -2.35 -11.42 -12.56
CA ALA A 224 -3.19 -11.29 -11.38
C ALA A 224 -3.20 -9.86 -10.82
N THR A 225 -2.02 -9.21 -10.75
CA THR A 225 -1.91 -7.82 -10.30
C THR A 225 -2.63 -6.88 -11.24
N MET A 226 -2.45 -7.06 -12.55
CA MET A 226 -3.14 -6.28 -13.57
C MET A 226 -4.65 -6.44 -13.48
N ALA A 227 -5.14 -7.68 -13.38
CA ALA A 227 -6.57 -7.96 -13.26
C ALA A 227 -7.19 -7.35 -12.00
N THR A 228 -6.49 -7.43 -10.87
CA THR A 228 -6.95 -6.86 -9.59
C THR A 228 -7.04 -5.33 -9.69
N HIS A 229 -6.06 -4.69 -10.34
CA HIS A 229 -6.06 -3.25 -10.60
C HIS A 229 -7.22 -2.81 -11.51
N LEU A 230 -7.51 -3.57 -12.56
CA LEU A 230 -8.62 -3.29 -13.47
C LEU A 230 -9.98 -3.55 -12.82
N TYR A 231 -10.06 -4.46 -11.85
CA TYR A 231 -11.26 -4.69 -11.05
C TYR A 231 -11.52 -3.54 -10.06
N MET A 232 -10.47 -2.91 -9.51
CA MET A 232 -10.56 -1.71 -8.68
C MET A 232 -9.96 -0.47 -9.38
N PRO A 233 -10.68 0.09 -10.37
CA PRO A 233 -10.23 1.29 -11.05
C PRO A 233 -10.27 2.50 -10.12
N THR A 234 -9.66 3.60 -10.57
CA THR A 234 -9.69 4.86 -9.83
C THR A 234 -11.11 5.34 -9.62
N ASN A 235 -11.50 5.49 -8.36
CA ASN A 235 -12.84 5.95 -8.01
C ASN A 235 -13.08 7.39 -8.49
N ALA A 236 -14.31 7.67 -8.93
CA ALA A 236 -14.73 8.98 -9.43
C ALA A 236 -14.53 10.13 -8.43
N ILE A 237 -14.53 9.83 -7.12
CA ILE A 237 -14.22 10.83 -6.09
C ILE A 237 -12.78 11.39 -6.24
N ILE A 238 -11.87 10.61 -6.80
CA ILE A 238 -10.49 11.02 -7.07
C ILE A 238 -10.41 11.66 -8.46
N SER A 239 -10.80 10.92 -9.51
CA SER A 239 -10.66 11.39 -10.90
C SER A 239 -11.53 12.60 -11.25
N GLY A 240 -12.61 12.84 -10.49
CA GLY A 240 -13.46 14.03 -10.63
C GLY A 240 -13.00 15.25 -9.83
N ASN A 241 -11.97 15.13 -8.99
CA ASN A 241 -11.50 16.21 -8.10
C ASN A 241 -10.01 16.53 -8.32
N LEU A 242 -9.50 16.35 -9.54
CA LEU A 242 -8.11 16.64 -9.89
C LEU A 242 -7.76 18.11 -9.56
N GLY A 243 -6.69 18.31 -8.79
CA GLY A 243 -6.27 19.64 -8.36
C GLY A 243 -7.10 20.22 -7.21
N SER A 244 -8.10 19.52 -6.68
CA SER A 244 -8.95 19.96 -5.56
C SER A 244 -8.64 19.22 -4.26
N SER A 245 -9.27 19.65 -3.17
CA SER A 245 -9.19 18.96 -1.87
C SER A 245 -10.52 18.30 -1.54
N VAL A 246 -10.47 17.06 -1.06
CA VAL A 246 -11.65 16.24 -0.73
C VAL A 246 -11.53 15.76 0.72
N HIS A 247 -12.62 15.64 1.48
CA HIS A 247 -12.52 15.06 2.81
C HIS A 247 -12.12 13.58 2.74
N ALA A 248 -11.12 13.19 3.54
CA ALA A 248 -10.63 11.81 3.56
C ALA A 248 -11.76 10.81 3.91
N LYS A 249 -12.72 11.20 4.75
CA LYS A 249 -13.89 10.37 5.09
C LYS A 249 -14.74 10.02 3.87
N ASP A 250 -14.87 10.94 2.91
CA ASP A 250 -15.72 10.75 1.73
C ASP A 250 -15.02 9.81 0.75
N ILE A 251 -13.68 9.91 0.65
CA ILE A 251 -12.86 8.95 -0.11
C ILE A 251 -13.02 7.56 0.50
N ARG A 252 -12.86 7.40 1.82
CA ARG A 252 -13.06 6.09 2.49
C ARG A 252 -14.46 5.54 2.24
N ALA A 253 -15.50 6.37 2.33
CA ALA A 253 -16.87 5.96 2.06
C ALA A 253 -17.05 5.46 0.61
N ALA A 254 -16.39 6.11 -0.36
CA ALA A 254 -16.47 5.72 -1.77
C ALA A 254 -15.85 4.34 -2.09
N TYR A 255 -14.90 3.87 -1.29
CA TYR A 255 -14.32 2.52 -1.39
C TYR A 255 -14.96 1.51 -0.42
N GLY A 256 -15.74 1.98 0.56
CA GLY A 256 -16.11 1.23 1.75
C GLY A 256 -15.11 1.47 2.88
N THR A 257 -15.59 1.95 4.03
CA THR A 257 -14.71 2.46 5.10
C THR A 257 -13.73 1.42 5.66
N ASP A 258 -14.17 0.16 5.73
CA ASP A 258 -13.33 -0.95 6.20
C ASP A 258 -12.52 -1.62 5.08
N TYR A 259 -12.63 -1.14 3.84
CA TYR A 259 -12.09 -1.79 2.64
C TYR A 259 -10.90 -1.05 2.04
N VAL A 260 -10.55 0.12 2.59
CA VAL A 260 -9.44 0.95 2.09
C VAL A 260 -8.63 1.56 3.23
N SER A 261 -7.32 1.62 3.03
CA SER A 261 -6.39 2.44 3.81
C SER A 261 -5.80 3.53 2.90
N LEU A 262 -5.94 4.80 3.31
CA LEU A 262 -5.46 5.94 2.53
C LEU A 262 -4.07 6.35 3.02
N ILE A 263 -3.11 6.44 2.11
CA ILE A 263 -1.74 6.86 2.42
C ILE A 263 -1.53 8.28 1.90
N CYS A 264 -1.19 9.18 2.81
CA CYS A 264 -0.89 10.57 2.52
C CYS A 264 0.56 10.94 2.83
N LYS A 265 1.12 11.85 2.03
CA LYS A 265 2.37 12.57 2.32
C LYS A 265 2.01 14.01 2.71
N GLY A 266 1.93 14.27 4.01
CA GLY A 266 1.34 15.52 4.50
C GLY A 266 -0.14 15.58 4.14
N ALA A 267 -0.57 16.62 3.43
CA ALA A 267 -1.95 16.76 2.96
C ALA A 267 -2.22 16.08 1.61
N ASP A 268 -1.20 15.56 0.93
CA ASP A 268 -1.30 15.03 -0.43
C ASP A 268 -1.68 13.55 -0.41
N LEU A 269 -2.75 13.15 -1.10
CA LEU A 269 -3.07 11.73 -1.30
C LEU A 269 -1.97 11.08 -2.15
N SER A 270 -1.32 10.04 -1.62
CA SER A 270 -0.17 9.40 -2.26
C SER A 270 -0.48 7.99 -2.72
N GLU A 271 -1.21 7.20 -1.93
CA GLU A 271 -1.59 5.83 -2.29
C GLU A 271 -2.96 5.46 -1.72
N VAL A 272 -3.56 4.43 -2.29
CA VAL A 272 -4.67 3.69 -1.70
C VAL A 272 -4.29 2.22 -1.60
N ARG A 273 -4.69 1.58 -0.50
CA ARG A 273 -4.47 0.15 -0.25
C ARG A 273 -5.80 -0.54 -0.02
N THR A 274 -6.11 -1.53 -0.84
CA THR A 274 -7.34 -2.35 -0.76
C THR A 274 -6.99 -3.82 -0.58
N CYS A 275 -7.88 -4.60 0.04
CA CYS A 275 -7.59 -5.98 0.45
C CYS A 275 -8.44 -7.03 -0.27
N TYR A 276 -7.88 -8.20 -0.56
CA TYR A 276 -8.52 -9.26 -1.35
C TYR A 276 -8.29 -10.64 -0.77
N SER A 277 -9.21 -11.56 -1.06
CA SER A 277 -9.09 -12.97 -0.71
C SER A 277 -7.83 -13.60 -1.28
N THR A 278 -7.35 -14.69 -0.67
CA THR A 278 -6.16 -15.43 -1.13
C THR A 278 -6.33 -16.09 -2.48
N ASP A 279 -7.57 -16.27 -2.94
CA ASP A 279 -7.86 -16.73 -4.31
C ASP A 279 -8.08 -15.58 -5.30
N LEU A 280 -7.87 -14.34 -4.83
CA LEU A 280 -8.10 -13.06 -5.52
C LEU A 280 -9.52 -12.85 -6.04
N LYS A 281 -10.49 -13.72 -5.81
CA LYS A 281 -11.80 -13.60 -6.49
C LYS A 281 -12.61 -12.38 -6.08
N TYR A 282 -12.47 -11.92 -4.84
CA TYR A 282 -13.27 -10.83 -4.30
C TYR A 282 -12.46 -9.96 -3.33
N GLN A 283 -12.90 -8.71 -3.22
CA GLN A 283 -12.42 -7.78 -2.20
C GLN A 283 -12.91 -8.23 -0.82
N ILE A 284 -12.08 -8.03 0.20
CA ILE A 284 -12.42 -8.30 1.60
C ILE A 284 -12.23 -7.02 2.43
N PRO A 285 -12.87 -6.91 3.61
CA PRO A 285 -12.50 -5.90 4.58
C PRO A 285 -11.01 -6.01 4.91
N CYS A 286 -10.32 -4.88 4.95
CA CYS A 286 -8.92 -4.83 5.31
C CYS A 286 -8.74 -5.13 6.80
N PRO A 287 -7.81 -6.03 7.17
CA PRO A 287 -7.48 -6.27 8.57
C PRO A 287 -6.95 -5.01 9.26
N ALA A 288 -7.07 -4.98 10.60
CA ALA A 288 -6.66 -3.83 11.42
C ALA A 288 -5.21 -3.38 11.17
N TYR A 289 -4.32 -4.31 10.85
CA TYR A 289 -2.93 -4.00 10.48
C TYR A 289 -2.83 -3.08 9.26
N VAL A 290 -3.68 -3.24 8.25
CA VAL A 290 -3.69 -2.41 7.04
C VAL A 290 -4.44 -1.11 7.28
N LEU A 291 -5.60 -1.16 7.95
CA LEU A 291 -6.37 0.03 8.30
C LEU A 291 -5.59 0.97 9.22
N GLY A 292 -4.79 0.42 10.14
CA GLY A 292 -3.91 1.19 11.03
C GLY A 292 -2.75 1.89 10.33
N GLN A 293 -2.50 1.60 9.04
CA GLN A 293 -1.49 2.31 8.23
C GLN A 293 -2.05 3.56 7.55
N ASP A 294 -3.35 3.83 7.68
CA ASP A 294 -3.97 5.01 7.10
C ASP A 294 -3.35 6.28 7.71
N SER A 295 -2.79 7.14 6.85
CA SER A 295 -2.07 8.34 7.27
C SER A 295 -2.76 9.64 6.84
N CYS A 296 -3.94 9.57 6.24
CA CYS A 296 -4.66 10.73 5.73
C CYS A 296 -5.54 11.44 6.79
N GLY A 297 -5.74 10.84 7.95
CA GLY A 297 -6.49 11.41 9.07
C GLY A 297 -7.96 11.75 8.73
N SER A 298 -8.56 12.69 9.46
CA SER A 298 -9.98 13.10 9.29
C SER A 298 -10.19 14.38 8.46
N LYS A 299 -9.10 15.05 8.05
CA LYS A 299 -9.15 16.33 7.34
C LYS A 299 -9.40 16.15 5.83
N THR A 300 -9.34 17.26 5.11
CA THR A 300 -9.27 17.26 3.66
C THR A 300 -7.89 16.83 3.17
N VAL A 301 -7.87 16.04 2.11
CA VAL A 301 -6.68 15.60 1.38
C VAL A 301 -6.68 16.20 -0.02
N LYS A 302 -5.49 16.60 -0.49
CA LYS A 302 -5.26 17.16 -1.81
C LYS A 302 -5.13 16.04 -2.83
N ILE A 303 -5.95 16.10 -3.87
CA ILE A 303 -5.80 15.26 -5.06
C ILE A 303 -4.92 16.05 -6.03
N ASN A 304 -3.61 15.82 -6.00
CA ASN A 304 -2.70 16.53 -6.90
C ASN A 304 -3.02 16.21 -8.36
N SER A 305 -2.79 17.15 -9.25
CA SER A 305 -2.79 16.95 -10.70
C SER A 305 -1.39 17.24 -11.24
N PHE A 306 -1.04 16.65 -12.39
CA PHE A 306 0.08 17.18 -13.16
C PHE A 306 -0.22 18.63 -13.58
N LYS A 307 0.85 19.41 -13.76
CA LYS A 307 0.76 20.78 -14.26
C LYS A 307 0.64 20.80 -15.77
#